data_AF-A0A317H729-F1
#
_entry.id   AF-A0A317H729-F1
#
_cell.length_a   1.000
_cell.length_b   1.000
_cell.length_c   1.000
_cell.angle_alpha   90.00
_cell.angle_beta   90.00
_cell.angle_gamma   90.00
#
_symmetry.space_group_name_H-M   'P 1'
#
loop_
_entity.id
_entity.type
_entity.pdbx_description
1 polymer ?
#
loop_
_entity_poly.entity_id
_entity_poly.type
_entity_poly.pdbx_seq_one_letter_code
_entity_poly.pdbx_strand_id
1 'polypeptide(L)' 'MALFQAGDRVQVVDFATRAHVSQHLPDLPIVEVVRQMQPDIINDTLTAGIILDPVPRYELSSGAIVPEHQLVRVDD' A
#
# COMPACT_ATOMS: atom_id res chain seq x y z
N MET A 1 -12.39 9.82 -1.22
CA MET A 1 -11.32 10.29 -2.14
C MET A 1 -10.15 9.33 -1.97
N ALA A 2 -9.52 8.87 -3.05
CA ALA A 2 -8.40 7.92 -2.99
C ALA A 2 -7.11 8.64 -2.57
N LEU A 3 -6.34 8.09 -1.60
CA LEU A 3 -5.16 8.77 -1.07
C LEU A 3 -4.03 8.85 -2.08
N PHE A 4 -3.94 7.91 -3.02
CA PHE A 4 -2.94 7.87 -4.09
C PHE A 4 -3.60 7.83 -5.47
N GLN A 5 -2.91 8.37 -6.48
CA GLN A 5 -3.34 8.43 -7.88
C GLN A 5 -2.29 7.81 -8.80
N ALA A 6 -2.70 7.40 -10.01
CA ALA A 6 -1.76 6.95 -11.02
C ALA A 6 -0.74 8.06 -11.36
N GLY A 7 0.54 7.72 -11.44
CA GLY A 7 1.65 8.67 -11.58
C GLY A 7 2.28 9.12 -10.25
N ASP A 8 1.65 8.83 -9.09
CA ASP A 8 2.25 9.17 -7.80
C ASP A 8 3.51 8.32 -7.56
N ARG A 9 4.62 8.99 -7.22
CA ARG A 9 5.85 8.30 -6.74
C ARG A 9 5.66 7.94 -5.27
N VAL A 10 5.81 6.66 -4.97
CA VAL A 10 5.57 6.11 -3.64
C VAL A 10 6.70 5.20 -3.22
N GLN A 11 6.89 5.09 -1.91
CA GLN A 11 7.72 4.09 -1.28
C GLN A 11 6.80 3.11 -0.55
N VAL A 12 7.07 1.81 -0.70
CA VAL A 12 6.33 0.75 -0.01
C VAL A 12 6.93 0.54 1.37
N VAL A 13 6.19 0.83 2.42
CA VAL A 13 6.60 0.61 3.81
C VAL A 13 5.93 -0.63 4.38
N ASP A 14 6.72 -1.57 4.87
CA ASP A 14 6.18 -2.75 5.56
C ASP A 14 5.91 -2.39 7.03
N PHE A 15 4.65 -2.51 7.48
CA PHE A 15 4.28 -2.24 8.87
C PHE A 15 4.95 -3.19 9.86
N ALA A 16 5.32 -4.41 9.45
CA ALA A 16 6.07 -5.33 10.29
C ALA A 16 7.48 -4.78 10.61
N THR A 17 8.10 -4.03 9.67
CA THR A 17 9.39 -3.37 9.90
C THR A 17 9.29 -2.06 10.67
N ARG A 18 8.11 -1.43 10.73
CA ARG A 18 7.89 -0.18 11.49
C ARG A 18 8.08 -0.36 13.00
N ALA A 19 7.88 -1.58 13.52
CA ALA A 19 8.08 -1.92 14.93
C ALA A 19 9.55 -2.24 15.30
N HIS A 20 10.48 -2.30 14.34
CA HIS A 20 11.86 -2.75 14.61
C HIS A 20 12.97 -1.80 14.14
N VAL A 21 12.69 -0.82 13.29
CA VAL A 21 13.77 0.01 12.72
C VAL A 21 13.91 1.33 13.48
N SER A 22 14.60 1.25 14.62
CA SER A 22 15.45 2.36 15.05
C SER A 22 16.67 2.39 14.12
N GLN A 23 16.82 3.48 13.38
CA GLN A 23 18.05 3.89 12.68
C GLN A 23 18.38 3.07 11.41
N HIS A 24 18.41 3.77 10.28
CA HIS A 24 18.54 3.30 8.89
C HIS A 24 17.33 2.52 8.34
N LEU A 25 16.37 3.28 7.77
CA LEU A 25 15.46 2.70 6.78
C LEU A 25 16.31 2.21 5.60
N PRO A 26 16.19 0.95 5.17
CA PRO A 26 16.79 0.52 3.91
C PRO A 26 16.27 1.42 2.78
N ASP A 27 17.11 1.71 1.77
CA ASP A 27 16.71 2.38 0.54
C ASP A 27 15.65 1.53 -0.18
N LEU A 28 14.40 1.66 0.26
CA LEU A 28 13.27 1.00 -0.38
C LEU A 28 13.07 1.69 -1.74
N PRO A 29 12.98 0.92 -2.83
CA PRO A 29 12.90 1.48 -4.17
C PRO A 29 11.66 2.37 -4.31
N ILE A 30 11.88 3.58 -4.83
CA ILE A 30 10.78 4.48 -5.20
C ILE A 30 10.15 3.92 -6.47
N VAL A 31 8.84 3.69 -6.43
CA VAL A 31 8.06 3.15 -7.55
C VAL A 31 6.85 4.04 -7.82
N GLU A 32 6.39 4.04 -9.06
CA GLU A 32 5.20 4.79 -9.47
C GLU A 32 3.91 3.97 -9.28
N VAL A 33 2.82 4.60 -8.85
CA VAL A 33 1.48 4.01 -8.88
C VAL A 33 0.96 3.96 -10.30
N VAL A 34 0.56 2.79 -10.77
CA VAL A 34 0.00 2.58 -12.12
C VAL A 34 -1.51 2.78 -12.11
N ARG A 35 -2.21 2.19 -11.15
CA ARG A 35 -3.66 2.32 -10.99
C ARG A 35 -4.12 1.93 -9.60
N GLN A 36 -5.27 2.46 -9.20
CA GLN A 36 -6.01 1.95 -8.05
C GLN A 36 -6.75 0.67 -8.46
N MET A 37 -6.48 -0.41 -7.73
CA MET A 37 -7.21 -1.66 -7.79
C MET A 37 -8.44 -1.57 -6.89
N GLN A 38 -9.55 -2.16 -7.33
CA GLN A 38 -10.72 -2.29 -6.46
C GLN A 38 -10.32 -3.06 -5.20
N PRO A 39 -10.79 -2.66 -4.01
CA PRO A 39 -10.56 -3.44 -2.82
C PRO A 39 -11.19 -4.82 -3.02
N ASP A 40 -10.41 -5.86 -2.79
CA ASP A 40 -10.90 -7.23 -2.86
C ASP A 40 -11.85 -7.43 -1.67
N ILE A 41 -13.15 -7.19 -1.88
CA ILE A 41 -14.19 -7.44 -0.87
C ILE A 41 -14.34 -8.96 -0.62
N ILE A 42 -13.75 -9.78 -1.49
CA ILE A 42 -14.02 -11.20 -1.62
C ILE A 42 -12.84 -12.00 -1.04
N ASN A 43 -12.60 -11.95 0.27
CA ASN A 43 -12.26 -13.14 1.08
C ASN A 43 -11.68 -12.86 2.48
N ASP A 44 -11.17 -11.67 2.79
CA ASP A 44 -10.53 -11.47 4.11
C ASP A 44 -11.53 -11.40 5.29
N THR A 45 -12.84 -11.38 5.01
CA THR A 45 -13.87 -11.05 6.00
C THR A 45 -15.15 -11.87 5.95
N LEU A 46 -15.13 -13.10 5.42
CA LEU A 46 -16.26 -14.02 5.64
C LEU A 46 -16.08 -14.96 6.84
N THR A 47 -14.93 -14.96 7.51
CA THR A 47 -14.62 -15.95 8.54
C THR A 47 -14.97 -15.51 9.99
N ALA A 48 -15.35 -14.25 10.24
CA ALA A 48 -15.53 -13.78 11.63
C ALA A 48 -16.65 -12.74 11.89
N GLY A 49 -17.48 -12.37 10.91
CA GLY A 49 -18.54 -11.37 11.12
C GLY A 49 -18.04 -9.95 11.40
N ILE A 50 -16.74 -9.70 11.25
CA ILE A 50 -16.15 -8.36 11.28
C ILE A 50 -16.09 -7.89 9.84
N ILE A 51 -16.90 -6.92 9.47
CA ILE A 51 -16.72 -6.20 8.21
C ILE A 51 -15.53 -5.27 8.42
N LEU A 52 -14.34 -5.74 8.07
CA LEU A 52 -13.19 -4.85 7.89
C LEU A 52 -13.52 -3.96 6.70
N ASP A 53 -13.41 -2.64 6.90
CA ASP A 53 -13.57 -1.69 5.81
C ASP A 53 -12.64 -2.06 4.65
N PRO A 54 -13.15 -2.14 3.41
CA PRO A 54 -12.35 -2.50 2.26
C PRO A 54 -11.22 -1.49 2.05
N VAL A 55 -9.98 -1.91 2.30
CA VAL A 55 -8.80 -1.06 2.10
C VAL A 55 -8.45 -1.02 0.60
N PRO A 56 -8.39 0.17 -0.03
CA PRO A 56 -7.94 0.31 -1.42
C PRO A 56 -6.56 -0.33 -1.64
N ARG A 57 -6.37 -0.96 -2.79
CA ARG A 57 -5.06 -1.50 -3.21
C ARG A 57 -4.59 -0.77 -4.44
N TYR A 58 -3.28 -0.73 -4.66
CA TYR A 58 -2.67 -0.04 -5.78
C TYR A 58 -1.69 -0.97 -6.47
N GLU A 59 -1.73 -0.97 -7.79
CA GLU A 59 -0.72 -1.60 -8.62
C GLU A 59 0.41 -0.61 -8.85
N LEU A 60 1.65 -1.07 -8.64
CA LEU A 60 2.86 -0.28 -8.82
C LEU A 60 3.53 -0.63 -10.14
N SER A 61 4.40 0.25 -10.63
CA SER A 61 5.19 0.05 -11.88
C SER A 61 6.11 -1.17 -11.82
N SER A 62 6.40 -1.67 -10.62
CA SER A 62 7.10 -2.95 -10.40
C SER A 62 6.22 -4.18 -10.62
N GLY A 63 4.92 -4.00 -10.86
CA GLY A 63 3.91 -5.07 -10.91
C GLY A 63 3.38 -5.52 -9.54
N ALA A 64 3.85 -4.92 -8.44
CA ALA A 64 3.41 -5.26 -7.09
C ALA A 64 2.02 -4.68 -6.78
N ILE A 65 1.19 -5.41 -6.03
CA ILE A 65 -0.13 -4.96 -5.56
C ILE A 65 -0.12 -4.76 -4.04
N VAL A 66 -0.14 -3.50 -3.61
CA VAL A 66 0.09 -3.08 -2.22
C VAL A 66 -1.12 -2.32 -1.68
N PRO A 67 -1.54 -2.53 -0.41
CA PRO A 67 -2.65 -1.77 0.17
C PRO A 67 -2.26 -0.33 0.50
N GLU A 68 -3.25 0.56 0.51
CA GLU A 68 -3.11 2.01 0.70
C GLU A 68 -2.24 2.40 1.91
N HIS A 69 -2.44 1.75 3.05
CA HIS A 69 -1.73 2.09 4.28
C HIS A 69 -0.21 1.86 4.18
N GLN A 70 0.23 0.91 3.34
CA GLN A 70 1.65 0.57 3.10
C GLN A 70 2.33 1.49 2.10
N LEU A 71 1.64 2.50 1.59
CA LEU A 71 2.22 3.46 0.64
C LEU A 71 2.52 4.76 1.37
N VAL A 72 3.69 5.32 1.07
CA VAL A 72 4.08 6.67 1.48
C VAL A 72 4.40 7.45 0.22
N ARG A 73 3.77 8.62 0.03
CA ARG A 73 4.14 9.52 -1.07
C ARG A 73 5.58 9.98 -0.86
N VAL A 74 6.35 9.94 -1.93
CA VAL A 74 7.66 10.55 -1.99
C VAL A 74 7.47 11.83 -2.79
N ASP A 75 7.44 12.96 -2.10
CA ASP A 75 7.58 14.25 -2.75
C ASP A 75 9.02 14.37 -3.28
N ASP A 76 9.19 15.07 -4.41
CA ASP A 76 10.52 15.42 -4.93
C ASP A 76 11.19 16.53 -4.09
#